data_AF-A0A453QUV6-F1
#
_entry.id   AF-A0A453QUV6-F1
#
_cell.length_a   1.000
_cell.length_b   1.000
_cell.length_c   1.000
_cell.angle_alpha   90.00
_cell.angle_beta   90.00
_cell.angle_gamma   90.00
#
_symmetry.space_group_name_H-M   'P 1'
#
loop_
_entity.id
_entity.type
_entity.pdbx_description
1 polymer ?
#
loop_
_entity_poly.entity_id
_entity_poly.type
_entity_poly.pdbx_seq_one_letter_code
_entity_poly.pdbx_strand_id
1 'polypeptide(L)'
;GSRCCYNISPSRSILAHKMKKMRERLGRIQADAGLARSHGGTSSNLHDQDDDISRRETWSDFGEYIVVSTLLRHTEKELSVISIHGFGGLGKTTLARLAFNAEPVIGAFDCRVWIHVSMKYDLIKIGKSILSKLEANCSGDLDHLKTQLKGLLKDKTFLIVLDDIWEEDPHELVKLMDFLNVGAKGSMVLVTTRYEKIAINMDPVLCHRLESLSDGECWDLFKEMAFVSEAKEARLQHIGRDIVKKCKGVPLAVRSLAFVLKLKEGVDEWEDIRDSHLWELEEKQDISFDSVLPSLKLSFQHMSATLKLCFVYCSVFPKGSYIDKDLLIQQWIALGFIRLNESFHPERRGEEYVKQLLGMSFLQISTTQTPVSHPVGFYKYFLKFSFILFLIKYQIVTYHNPVPNLWKQKNQYVNSICNPSVVIIYEYASLAATEHYSM
;
A
#
# COMPACT_ATOMS: atom_id res chain seq x y z
N GLY A 1 -11.52 57.59 -5.64
CA GLY A 1 -11.08 57.29 -7.02
C GLY A 1 -10.58 55.86 -7.09
N SER A 2 -10.80 55.22 -8.25
CA SER A 2 -10.19 53.96 -8.75
C SER A 2 -10.75 52.63 -8.16
N ARG A 3 -11.64 51.84 -8.81
CA ARG A 3 -11.52 50.89 -9.98
C ARG A 3 -10.33 49.91 -9.85
N CYS A 4 -10.34 48.59 -10.13
CA CYS A 4 -11.30 47.52 -10.54
C CYS A 4 -10.51 46.16 -10.56
N CYS A 5 -11.16 45.02 -10.22
CA CYS A 5 -11.09 43.68 -10.89
C CYS A 5 -9.76 42.84 -10.83
N TYR A 6 -9.68 41.55 -10.41
CA TYR A 6 -10.32 40.31 -10.92
C TYR A 6 -10.32 39.10 -9.93
N ASN A 7 -11.27 38.17 -10.14
CA ASN A 7 -11.49 36.84 -9.53
C ASN A 7 -10.43 35.77 -9.91
N ILE A 8 -10.19 34.78 -9.02
CA ILE A 8 -10.06 33.35 -9.39
C ILE A 8 -10.71 32.48 -8.30
N SER A 9 -11.86 31.90 -8.63
CA SER A 9 -12.49 30.78 -7.92
C SER A 9 -12.09 29.47 -8.62
N PRO A 10 -11.85 28.36 -7.91
CA PRO A 10 -11.81 27.05 -8.54
C PRO A 10 -13.22 26.74 -9.04
N SER A 11 -13.39 26.81 -10.36
CA SER A 11 -14.69 26.87 -11.02
C SER A 11 -15.55 25.63 -10.76
N ARG A 12 -16.86 25.87 -10.53
CA ARG A 12 -17.97 24.91 -10.73
C ARG A 12 -17.90 24.13 -12.06
N SER A 13 -17.07 24.59 -13.02
CA SER A 13 -16.86 23.95 -14.31
C SER A 13 -16.12 22.61 -14.21
N ILE A 14 -15.21 22.39 -13.25
CA ILE A 14 -14.44 21.14 -13.17
C ILE A 14 -15.32 20.00 -12.65
N LEU A 15 -16.18 20.27 -11.65
CA LEU A 15 -17.17 19.32 -11.17
C LEU A 15 -18.23 19.03 -12.26
N ALA A 16 -18.69 20.06 -12.97
CA ALA A 16 -19.59 19.90 -14.10
C ALA A 16 -18.95 19.11 -15.27
N HIS A 17 -17.65 19.28 -15.51
CA HIS A 17 -16.90 18.56 -16.55
C HIS A 17 -16.70 17.08 -16.18
N LYS A 18 -16.44 16.79 -14.90
CA LYS A 18 -16.38 15.41 -14.37
C LYS A 18 -17.74 14.72 -14.41
N MET A 19 -18.81 15.42 -14.03
CA MET A 19 -20.19 14.90 -14.14
C MET A 19 -20.62 14.71 -15.59
N LYS A 20 -20.22 15.60 -16.51
CA LYS A 20 -20.44 15.45 -17.95
C LYS A 20 -19.70 14.22 -18.51
N LYS A 21 -18.43 14.03 -18.14
CA LYS A 21 -17.63 12.86 -18.53
C LYS A 21 -18.21 11.54 -17.99
N MET A 22 -18.77 11.53 -16.78
CA MET A 22 -19.50 10.38 -16.22
C MET A 22 -20.83 10.12 -16.94
N ARG A 23 -21.59 11.16 -17.28
CA ARG A 23 -22.86 11.06 -18.03
C ARG A 23 -22.61 10.60 -19.48
N GLU A 24 -21.50 11.00 -20.09
CA GLU A 24 -21.02 10.51 -21.38
C GLU A 24 -20.58 9.04 -21.31
N ARG A 25 -19.97 8.57 -20.21
CA ARG A 25 -19.65 7.15 -20.00
C ARG A 25 -20.90 6.29 -19.77
N LEU A 26 -21.91 6.81 -19.08
CA LEU A 26 -23.23 6.16 -18.95
C LEU A 26 -23.98 6.12 -20.30
N GLY A 27 -23.90 7.18 -21.11
CA GLY A 27 -24.43 7.20 -22.47
C GLY A 27 -23.76 6.19 -23.42
N ARG A 28 -22.48 5.87 -23.19
CA ARG A 28 -21.77 4.82 -23.96
C ARG A 28 -22.28 3.41 -23.68
N ILE A 29 -22.77 3.14 -22.46
CA ILE A 29 -23.41 1.86 -22.12
C ILE A 29 -24.82 1.78 -22.75
N GLN A 30 -25.43 2.93 -23.05
CA GLN A 30 -26.73 3.02 -23.74
C GLN A 30 -26.60 3.05 -25.27
N ALA A 31 -25.38 3.10 -25.80
CA ALA A 31 -25.06 3.12 -27.24
C ALA A 31 -24.64 1.74 -27.80
N ASP A 32 -24.65 0.69 -26.99
CA ASP A 32 -24.69 -0.71 -27.48
C ASP A 32 -26.04 -1.07 -28.13
N ALA A 33 -26.98 -0.11 -28.21
CA ALA A 33 -27.96 -0.02 -29.28
C ALA A 33 -27.39 0.89 -30.38
N GLY A 34 -26.88 0.28 -31.45
CA GLY A 34 -25.86 0.86 -32.34
C GLY A 34 -26.18 2.15 -33.11
N LEU A 35 -25.11 2.87 -33.49
CA LEU A 35 -24.86 3.56 -34.78
C LEU A 35 -23.48 4.27 -34.77
N ALA A 36 -22.92 4.53 -35.95
CA ALA A 36 -21.49 4.47 -36.26
C ALA A 36 -20.77 5.81 -36.62
N ARG A 37 -19.41 5.70 -36.79
CA ARG A 37 -18.39 6.51 -37.56
C ARG A 37 -17.61 7.62 -36.78
N SER A 38 -16.26 7.50 -36.60
CA SER A 38 -15.07 7.92 -37.44
C SER A 38 -14.76 9.45 -37.36
N HIS A 39 -13.54 10.05 -37.29
CA HIS A 39 -12.10 9.74 -37.46
C HIS A 39 -11.17 10.86 -36.86
N GLY A 40 -9.88 10.55 -36.58
CA GLY A 40 -8.65 11.40 -36.68
C GLY A 40 -8.36 12.47 -35.60
N GLY A 41 -7.14 12.86 -35.18
CA GLY A 41 -5.74 12.47 -35.42
C GLY A 41 -4.77 13.42 -34.65
N THR A 42 -3.71 12.84 -34.07
CA THR A 42 -2.33 13.28 -33.73
C THR A 42 -1.96 14.72 -33.25
N SER A 43 -1.21 14.84 -32.14
CA SER A 43 0.19 15.36 -32.09
C SER A 43 0.76 15.42 -30.66
N SER A 44 2.04 15.10 -30.55
CA SER A 44 2.94 14.93 -29.40
C SER A 44 3.28 16.21 -28.62
N ASN A 45 3.71 16.06 -27.35
CA ASN A 45 5.03 16.51 -26.87
C ASN A 45 5.30 16.08 -25.41
N LEU A 46 6.53 15.60 -25.19
CA LEU A 46 7.13 15.16 -23.94
C LEU A 46 7.66 16.36 -23.14
N HIS A 47 7.35 16.45 -21.85
CA HIS A 47 8.20 17.09 -20.83
C HIS A 47 7.83 16.67 -19.40
N ASP A 48 8.89 16.37 -18.63
CA ASP A 48 9.08 16.36 -17.17
C ASP A 48 8.13 15.53 -16.28
N GLN A 49 8.51 14.26 -16.08
CA GLN A 49 7.88 13.32 -15.14
C GLN A 49 8.80 13.07 -13.93
N ASP A 50 8.80 13.97 -12.95
CA ASP A 50 9.35 13.66 -11.61
C ASP A 50 8.32 13.79 -10.47
N ASP A 51 7.10 14.28 -10.75
CA ASP A 51 6.01 14.42 -9.75
C ASP A 51 4.79 13.49 -9.97
N ASP A 52 4.78 12.69 -11.04
CA ASP A 52 3.53 12.09 -11.56
C ASP A 52 3.29 10.63 -11.13
N ILE A 53 4.27 9.97 -10.49
CA ILE A 53 4.17 8.53 -10.12
C ILE A 53 3.11 8.29 -9.02
N SER A 54 2.73 9.32 -8.24
CA SER A 54 1.72 9.17 -7.18
C SER A 54 0.28 9.50 -7.62
N ARG A 55 0.07 10.13 -8.79
CA ARG A 55 -1.23 10.72 -9.16
C ARG A 55 -2.04 9.96 -10.21
N ARG A 56 -1.47 8.95 -10.86
CA ARG A 56 -2.21 8.08 -11.79
C ARG A 56 -2.45 6.72 -11.16
N GLU A 57 -3.33 6.70 -10.16
CA GLU A 57 -3.84 5.46 -9.61
C GLU A 57 -5.02 5.00 -10.48
N THR A 58 -4.75 4.04 -11.35
CA THR A 58 -5.68 3.37 -12.28
C THR A 58 -6.67 2.51 -11.49
N TRP A 59 -7.49 3.12 -10.64
CA TRP A 59 -8.67 2.50 -10.04
C TRP A 59 -9.92 3.12 -10.65
N SER A 60 -10.95 2.30 -10.84
CA SER A 60 -12.22 2.78 -11.37
C SER A 60 -12.73 3.93 -10.51
N ASP A 61 -12.84 5.14 -11.10
CA ASP A 61 -13.45 6.34 -10.51
C ASP A 61 -14.76 6.03 -9.75
N PHE A 62 -15.43 4.95 -10.14
CA PHE A 62 -16.64 4.41 -9.55
C PHE A 62 -16.47 3.89 -8.12
N GLY A 63 -15.38 3.18 -7.81
CA GLY A 63 -15.12 2.65 -6.47
C GLY A 63 -14.91 3.78 -5.46
N GLU A 64 -14.07 4.76 -5.83
CA GLU A 64 -13.86 5.97 -5.02
C GLU A 64 -15.18 6.70 -4.80
N TYR A 65 -15.96 6.90 -5.87
CA TYR A 65 -17.27 7.54 -5.79
C TYR A 65 -18.23 6.84 -4.83
N ILE A 66 -18.31 5.51 -4.83
CA ILE A 66 -19.18 4.76 -3.89
C ILE A 66 -18.75 5.00 -2.45
N VAL A 67 -17.45 4.88 -2.15
CA VAL A 67 -16.96 5.05 -0.77
C VAL A 67 -17.15 6.50 -0.32
N VAL A 68 -16.79 7.48 -1.16
CA VAL A 68 -16.95 8.91 -0.86
C VAL A 68 -18.42 9.28 -0.69
N SER A 69 -19.30 8.84 -1.58
CA SER A 69 -20.74 9.13 -1.46
C SER A 69 -21.31 8.52 -0.19
N THR A 70 -20.92 7.30 0.18
CA THR A 70 -21.37 6.64 1.41
C THR A 70 -20.85 7.35 2.65
N LEU A 71 -19.58 7.80 2.65
CA LEU A 71 -19.01 8.60 3.74
C LEU A 71 -19.76 9.91 3.97
N LEU A 72 -20.28 10.52 2.90
CA LEU A 72 -20.98 11.81 2.95
C LEU A 72 -22.50 11.68 3.12
N ARG A 73 -23.03 10.45 3.24
CA ARG A 73 -24.46 10.27 3.49
C ARG A 73 -24.80 10.75 4.89
N HIS A 74 -25.86 11.53 5.00
CA HIS A 74 -26.45 11.83 6.30
C HIS A 74 -26.97 10.54 6.94
N THR A 75 -26.49 10.26 8.15
CA THR A 75 -26.93 9.13 8.96
C THR A 75 -27.48 9.67 10.28
N GLU A 76 -28.59 9.10 10.74
CA GLU A 76 -29.13 9.41 12.07
C GLU A 76 -28.42 8.69 13.21
N LYS A 77 -27.53 7.74 12.88
CA LYS A 77 -26.72 6.98 13.84
C LYS A 77 -25.59 7.84 14.40
N GLU A 78 -25.23 7.56 15.66
CA GLU A 78 -24.05 8.14 16.31
C GLU A 78 -22.76 7.73 15.60
N LEU A 79 -22.61 6.43 15.35
CA LEU A 79 -21.49 5.83 14.65
C LEU A 79 -21.98 4.91 13.54
N SER A 80 -21.42 5.04 12.34
CA SER A 80 -21.59 4.05 11.26
C SER A 80 -20.23 3.53 10.80
N VAL A 81 -20.20 2.31 10.29
CA VAL A 81 -18.97 1.65 9.82
C VAL A 81 -19.13 1.30 8.36
N ILE A 82 -18.12 1.64 7.54
CA ILE A 82 -18.00 1.16 6.17
C ILE A 82 -16.80 0.23 6.13
N SER A 83 -16.97 -0.96 5.55
CA SER A 83 -15.87 -1.92 5.41
C SER A 83 -15.55 -2.14 3.93
N ILE A 84 -14.27 -2.12 3.57
CA ILE A 84 -13.78 -2.52 2.25
C ILE A 84 -13.02 -3.84 2.40
N HIS A 85 -13.49 -4.90 1.74
CA HIS A 85 -12.86 -6.22 1.81
C HIS A 85 -12.47 -6.80 0.45
N GLY A 86 -11.63 -7.83 0.46
CA GLY A 86 -11.08 -8.48 -0.72
C GLY A 86 -9.66 -8.98 -0.50
N PHE A 87 -9.15 -9.86 -1.37
CA PHE A 87 -7.85 -10.51 -1.19
C PHE A 87 -6.66 -9.53 -1.21
N GLY A 88 -5.46 -10.05 -0.87
CA GLY A 88 -4.23 -9.27 -0.82
C GLY A 88 -3.88 -8.61 -2.15
N GLY A 89 -3.34 -7.39 -2.13
CA GLY A 89 -2.84 -6.72 -3.34
C GLY A 89 -3.90 -6.01 -4.21
N LEU A 90 -5.20 -6.13 -3.88
CA LEU A 90 -6.29 -5.45 -4.58
C LEU A 90 -6.43 -3.94 -4.29
N GLY A 91 -5.50 -3.28 -3.61
CA GLY A 91 -5.58 -1.82 -3.45
C GLY A 91 -6.69 -1.28 -2.51
N LYS A 92 -7.25 -2.08 -1.59
CA LYS A 92 -8.23 -1.60 -0.59
C LYS A 92 -7.74 -0.38 0.20
N THR A 93 -6.50 -0.44 0.70
CA THR A 93 -5.82 0.66 1.39
C THR A 93 -5.70 1.88 0.49
N THR A 94 -5.46 1.68 -0.80
CA THR A 94 -5.38 2.74 -1.80
C THR A 94 -6.75 3.40 -1.99
N LEU A 95 -7.81 2.61 -2.20
CA LEU A 95 -9.17 3.11 -2.32
C LEU A 95 -9.63 3.89 -1.08
N ALA A 96 -9.36 3.34 0.11
CA ALA A 96 -9.64 4.04 1.36
C ALA A 96 -8.88 5.37 1.48
N ARG A 97 -7.63 5.43 0.98
CA ARG A 97 -6.80 6.64 1.00
C ARG A 97 -7.30 7.71 0.03
N LEU A 98 -7.73 7.30 -1.17
CA LEU A 98 -8.39 8.18 -2.12
C LEU A 98 -9.64 8.79 -1.50
N ALA A 99 -10.51 7.98 -0.91
CA ALA A 99 -11.72 8.47 -0.25
C ALA A 99 -11.43 9.38 0.95
N PHE A 100 -10.46 9.01 1.80
CA PHE A 100 -10.06 9.79 2.97
C PHE A 100 -9.50 11.17 2.59
N ASN A 101 -8.80 11.27 1.45
CA ASN A 101 -8.20 12.51 0.94
C ASN A 101 -9.08 13.22 -0.09
N ALA A 102 -10.28 12.72 -0.38
CA ALA A 102 -11.19 13.37 -1.31
C ALA A 102 -11.61 14.73 -0.76
N GLU A 103 -11.53 15.78 -1.58
CA GLU A 103 -11.89 17.15 -1.20
C GLU A 103 -13.24 17.27 -0.47
N PRO A 104 -14.34 16.64 -0.91
CA PRO A 104 -15.61 16.75 -0.19
C PRO A 104 -15.59 16.04 1.17
N VAL A 105 -14.72 15.05 1.39
CA VAL A 105 -14.54 14.36 2.68
C VAL A 105 -13.69 15.17 3.64
N ILE A 106 -12.70 15.92 3.14
CA ILE A 106 -11.79 16.72 3.97
C ILE A 106 -12.55 17.72 4.85
N GLY A 107 -13.57 18.40 4.29
CA GLY A 107 -14.37 19.39 5.00
C GLY A 107 -15.65 18.86 5.66
N ALA A 108 -15.93 17.56 5.55
CA ALA A 108 -17.18 16.98 6.06
C ALA A 108 -17.10 16.50 7.52
N PHE A 109 -15.88 16.33 8.06
CA PHE A 109 -15.66 15.82 9.41
C PHE A 109 -14.77 16.77 10.20
N ASP A 110 -15.11 17.02 11.47
CA ASP A 110 -14.33 17.87 12.36
C ASP A 110 -12.95 17.26 12.68
N CYS A 111 -12.88 15.93 12.71
CA CYS A 111 -11.67 15.17 13.00
C CYS A 111 -11.49 14.02 12.01
N ARG A 112 -10.26 13.81 11.51
CA ARG A 112 -9.94 12.70 10.62
C ARG A 112 -8.65 12.01 11.08
N VAL A 113 -8.73 10.71 11.31
CA VAL A 113 -7.61 9.91 11.82
C VAL A 113 -7.43 8.68 10.94
N TRP A 114 -6.18 8.35 10.62
CA TRP A 114 -5.82 7.10 9.95
C TRP A 114 -4.88 6.30 10.83
N ILE A 115 -5.26 5.07 11.17
CA ILE A 115 -4.40 4.13 11.87
C ILE A 115 -4.28 2.82 11.10
N HIS A 116 -3.08 2.26 11.12
CA HIS A 116 -2.83 0.90 10.65
C HIS A 116 -2.95 -0.06 11.83
N VAL A 117 -3.76 -1.10 11.69
CA VAL A 117 -3.96 -2.11 12.73
C VAL A 117 -2.92 -3.22 12.57
N SER A 118 -2.22 -3.56 13.65
CA SER A 118 -1.26 -4.67 13.62
C SER A 118 -1.96 -6.01 13.51
N MET A 119 -1.29 -7.01 12.92
CA MET A 119 -1.84 -8.37 12.81
C MET A 119 -2.18 -8.98 14.17
N LYS A 120 -1.34 -8.73 15.18
CA LYS A 120 -1.73 -9.00 16.56
C LYS A 120 -2.69 -7.89 16.98
N TYR A 121 -3.96 -8.24 17.09
CA TYR A 121 -5.00 -7.35 17.58
C TYR A 121 -4.73 -6.95 19.03
N ASP A 122 -4.87 -5.65 19.30
CA ASP A 122 -4.68 -5.06 20.63
C ASP A 122 -5.45 -3.73 20.68
N LEU A 123 -6.61 -3.75 21.34
CA LEU A 123 -7.50 -2.60 21.43
C LEU A 123 -6.85 -1.41 22.19
N ILE A 124 -6.02 -1.68 23.19
CA ILE A 124 -5.30 -0.62 23.94
C ILE A 124 -4.31 0.07 23.01
N LYS A 125 -3.57 -0.70 22.21
CA LYS A 125 -2.62 -0.16 21.23
C LYS A 125 -3.33 0.64 20.12
N ILE A 126 -4.49 0.16 19.66
CA ILE A 126 -5.36 0.90 18.73
C ILE A 126 -5.78 2.24 19.34
N GLY A 127 -6.32 2.23 20.56
CA GLY A 127 -6.74 3.45 21.27
C GLY A 127 -5.61 4.46 21.45
N LYS A 128 -4.43 4.01 21.90
CA LYS A 128 -3.23 4.87 22.01
C LYS A 128 -2.79 5.44 20.65
N SER A 129 -2.93 4.67 19.58
CA SER A 129 -2.58 5.13 18.24
C SER A 129 -3.55 6.21 17.74
N ILE A 130 -4.84 6.09 18.04
CA ILE A 130 -5.83 7.12 17.70
C ILE A 130 -5.56 8.40 18.50
N LEU A 131 -5.37 8.27 19.81
CA LEU A 131 -5.14 9.43 20.69
C LEU A 131 -3.84 10.17 20.35
N SER A 132 -2.77 9.45 20.01
CA SER A 132 -1.52 10.10 19.57
C SER A 132 -1.70 10.88 18.25
N LYS A 133 -2.57 10.43 17.35
CA LYS A 133 -2.94 11.18 16.12
C LYS A 133 -3.81 12.39 16.39
N LEU A 134 -4.51 12.42 17.53
CA LEU A 134 -5.24 13.58 18.04
C LEU A 134 -4.38 14.46 18.96
N GLU A 135 -3.05 14.28 18.92
CA GLU A 135 -2.06 15.02 19.70
C GLU A 135 -2.23 14.90 21.23
N ALA A 136 -2.86 13.81 21.68
CA ALA A 136 -2.99 13.49 23.09
C ALA A 136 -1.92 12.48 23.52
N ASN A 137 -1.14 12.84 24.55
CA ASN A 137 -0.24 11.90 25.22
C ASN A 137 -1.03 11.03 26.19
N CYS A 138 -0.92 9.70 26.04
CA CYS A 138 -1.80 8.79 26.77
C CYS A 138 -1.05 7.61 27.39
N SER A 139 -1.32 7.39 28.67
CA SER A 139 -1.01 6.18 29.44
C SER A 139 -2.28 5.76 30.19
N GLY A 140 -2.42 4.47 30.47
CA GLY A 140 -3.60 3.93 31.16
C GLY A 140 -4.18 2.69 30.51
N ASP A 141 -5.21 2.16 31.17
CA ASP A 141 -6.05 1.05 30.70
C ASP A 141 -7.10 1.52 29.68
N LEU A 142 -7.93 0.60 29.21
CA LEU A 142 -8.91 0.85 28.16
C LEU A 142 -9.97 1.90 28.56
N ASP A 143 -10.40 1.92 29.82
CA ASP A 143 -11.45 2.83 30.30
C ASP A 143 -10.94 4.28 30.37
N HIS A 144 -9.68 4.45 30.79
CA HIS A 144 -9.01 5.75 30.74
C HIS A 144 -8.91 6.26 29.29
N LEU A 145 -8.48 5.39 28.37
CA LEU A 145 -8.37 5.76 26.95
C LEU A 145 -9.75 6.12 26.36
N LYS A 146 -10.80 5.37 26.69
CA LYS A 146 -12.16 5.64 26.22
C LYS A 146 -12.69 6.97 26.75
N THR A 147 -12.43 7.27 28.02
CA THR A 147 -12.81 8.54 28.65
C THR A 147 -12.12 9.73 27.99
N GLN A 148 -10.82 9.60 27.70
CA GLN A 148 -10.06 10.63 26.98
C GLN A 148 -10.56 10.82 25.55
N LEU A 149 -10.77 9.71 24.82
CA LEU A 149 -11.30 9.76 23.45
C LEU A 149 -12.67 10.45 23.41
N LYS A 150 -13.54 10.11 24.36
CA LYS A 150 -14.83 10.78 24.54
C LYS A 150 -14.65 12.26 24.81
N GLY A 151 -13.75 12.68 25.70
CA GLY A 151 -13.49 14.10 25.96
C GLY A 151 -13.07 14.90 24.72
N LEU A 152 -12.27 14.28 23.82
CA LEU A 152 -11.75 14.94 22.61
C LEU A 152 -12.76 15.01 21.47
N LEU A 153 -13.57 13.95 21.31
CA LEU A 153 -14.48 13.75 20.18
C LEU A 153 -15.95 14.06 20.52
N LYS A 154 -16.27 14.34 21.78
CA LYS A 154 -17.63 14.73 22.18
C LYS A 154 -18.12 15.89 21.33
N ASP A 155 -19.35 15.77 20.84
CA ASP A 155 -20.04 16.77 20.02
C ASP A 155 -19.34 17.11 18.69
N LYS A 156 -18.34 16.31 18.28
CA LYS A 156 -17.63 16.41 17.00
C LYS A 156 -17.92 15.19 16.13
N THR A 157 -18.08 15.44 14.84
CA THR A 157 -18.08 14.40 13.82
C THR A 157 -16.65 13.97 13.52
N PHE A 158 -16.42 12.67 13.36
CA PHE A 158 -15.10 12.18 13.00
C PHE A 158 -15.15 11.12 11.90
N LEU A 159 -14.03 10.98 11.20
CA LEU A 159 -13.71 9.83 10.35
C LEU A 159 -12.45 9.15 10.87
N ILE A 160 -12.59 7.90 11.33
CA ILE A 160 -11.44 7.06 11.72
C ILE A 160 -11.26 5.95 10.69
N VAL A 161 -10.10 5.89 10.06
CA VAL A 161 -9.71 4.77 9.18
C VAL A 161 -8.93 3.73 9.97
N LEU A 162 -9.43 2.50 9.97
CA LEU A 162 -8.79 1.31 10.53
C LEU A 162 -8.28 0.44 9.37
N ASP A 163 -7.02 0.63 9.00
CA ASP A 163 -6.41 -0.02 7.84
C ASP A 163 -5.80 -1.38 8.19
N ASP A 164 -6.25 -2.42 7.48
CA ASP A 164 -5.80 -3.82 7.52
C ASP A 164 -6.16 -4.55 8.84
N ILE A 165 -7.46 -4.65 9.16
CA ILE A 165 -7.95 -5.43 10.32
C ILE A 165 -7.88 -6.95 10.04
N TRP A 166 -7.37 -7.69 11.04
CA TRP A 166 -7.22 -9.15 11.04
C TRP A 166 -8.06 -9.87 12.11
N GLU A 167 -8.67 -9.14 13.05
CA GLU A 167 -9.43 -9.73 14.16
C GLU A 167 -10.76 -10.31 13.67
N GLU A 168 -10.98 -11.61 13.90
CA GLU A 168 -12.16 -12.32 13.46
C GLU A 168 -13.19 -12.54 14.58
N ASP A 169 -12.78 -12.42 15.85
CA ASP A 169 -13.68 -12.60 16.99
C ASP A 169 -14.74 -11.48 17.00
N PRO A 170 -16.04 -11.81 16.77
CA PRO A 170 -17.10 -10.81 16.78
C PRO A 170 -17.17 -10.05 18.11
N HIS A 171 -16.83 -10.67 19.24
CA HIS A 171 -16.87 -10.00 20.54
C HIS A 171 -15.80 -8.90 20.63
N GLU A 172 -14.61 -9.13 20.09
CA GLU A 172 -13.55 -8.11 20.06
C GLU A 172 -13.89 -6.97 19.09
N LEU A 173 -14.53 -7.28 17.96
CA LEU A 173 -15.02 -6.27 17.01
C LEU A 173 -16.13 -5.40 17.62
N VAL A 174 -17.06 -5.99 18.38
CA VAL A 174 -18.08 -5.24 19.13
C VAL A 174 -17.45 -4.33 20.17
N LYS A 175 -16.48 -4.83 20.95
CA LYS A 175 -15.73 -4.01 21.93
C LYS A 175 -15.03 -2.82 21.27
N LEU A 176 -14.45 -3.01 20.08
CA LEU A 176 -13.84 -1.94 19.30
C LEU A 176 -14.86 -0.88 18.90
N MET A 177 -16.03 -1.28 18.42
CA MET A 177 -17.08 -0.33 18.04
C MET A 177 -17.65 0.42 19.26
N ASP A 178 -17.85 -0.27 20.37
CA ASP A 178 -18.24 0.35 21.64
C ASP A 178 -17.18 1.33 22.15
N PHE A 179 -15.89 1.04 21.94
CA PHE A 179 -14.79 1.94 22.29
C PHE A 179 -14.81 3.21 21.43
N LEU A 180 -15.14 3.11 20.15
CA LEU A 180 -15.17 4.23 19.20
C LEU A 180 -16.49 5.01 19.23
N ASN A 181 -17.56 4.48 19.81
CA ASN A 181 -18.86 5.15 19.88
C ASN A 181 -18.88 6.29 20.92
N VAL A 182 -18.21 7.41 20.60
CA VAL A 182 -18.01 8.53 21.53
C VAL A 182 -18.20 9.93 20.92
N GLY A 183 -18.51 10.00 19.62
CA GLY A 183 -18.62 11.26 18.86
C GLY A 183 -20.06 11.75 18.65
N ALA A 184 -20.22 12.77 17.81
CA ALA A 184 -21.52 13.25 17.36
C ALA A 184 -22.12 12.35 16.27
N LYS A 185 -23.44 12.51 16.05
CA LYS A 185 -24.17 11.86 14.96
C LYS A 185 -23.52 12.14 13.60
N GLY A 186 -23.44 11.10 12.79
CA GLY A 186 -22.74 11.15 11.50
C GLY A 186 -21.24 10.86 11.60
N SER A 187 -20.73 10.40 12.74
CA SER A 187 -19.35 9.91 12.83
C SER A 187 -19.20 8.57 12.09
N MET A 188 -18.05 8.38 11.45
CA MET A 188 -17.79 7.28 10.53
C MET A 188 -16.50 6.54 10.87
N VAL A 189 -16.53 5.22 10.76
CA VAL A 189 -15.33 4.37 10.76
C VAL A 189 -15.20 3.74 9.39
N LEU A 190 -14.04 3.86 8.75
CA LEU A 190 -13.72 3.16 7.50
C LEU A 190 -12.72 2.05 7.78
N VAL A 191 -13.11 0.81 7.50
CA VAL A 191 -12.29 -0.38 7.73
C VAL A 191 -11.78 -0.92 6.40
N THR A 192 -10.53 -1.36 6.36
CA THR A 192 -10.05 -2.24 5.28
C THR A 192 -9.66 -3.60 5.86
N THR A 193 -10.07 -4.68 5.22
CA THR A 193 -9.74 -6.04 5.68
C THR A 193 -9.59 -7.02 4.51
N ARG A 194 -8.89 -8.13 4.72
CA ARG A 194 -8.83 -9.21 3.73
C ARG A 194 -10.03 -10.14 3.79
N TYR A 195 -10.74 -10.17 4.92
CA TYR A 195 -11.71 -11.19 5.22
C TYR A 195 -13.13 -10.62 5.17
N GLU A 196 -13.95 -11.21 4.30
CA GLU A 196 -15.37 -10.85 4.16
C GLU A 196 -16.12 -11.00 5.50
N LYS A 197 -15.84 -12.08 6.24
CA LYS A 197 -16.43 -12.33 7.57
C LYS A 197 -16.21 -11.16 8.54
N ILE A 198 -15.02 -10.55 8.54
CA ILE A 198 -14.74 -9.37 9.38
C ILE A 198 -15.62 -8.20 8.93
N ALA A 199 -15.69 -7.93 7.62
CA ALA A 199 -16.50 -6.83 7.09
C ALA A 199 -18.00 -6.99 7.44
N ILE A 200 -18.54 -8.20 7.30
CA ILE A 200 -19.93 -8.52 7.66
C ILE A 200 -20.18 -8.36 9.16
N ASN A 201 -19.23 -8.79 10.00
CA ASN A 201 -19.34 -8.65 11.45
C ASN A 201 -19.28 -7.18 11.91
N MET A 202 -18.62 -6.30 11.16
CA MET A 202 -18.57 -4.86 11.44
C MET A 202 -19.87 -4.16 11.05
N ASP A 203 -20.32 -4.34 9.82
CA ASP A 203 -21.61 -3.87 9.33
C ASP A 203 -22.00 -4.67 8.07
N PRO A 204 -23.06 -5.49 8.11
CA PRO A 204 -23.46 -6.34 6.97
C PRO A 204 -24.10 -5.55 5.83
N VAL A 205 -24.49 -4.28 6.05
CA VAL A 205 -25.13 -3.42 5.04
C VAL A 205 -24.09 -2.56 4.32
N LEU A 206 -23.10 -2.06 5.06
CA LEU A 206 -22.06 -1.15 4.56
C LEU A 206 -20.72 -1.87 4.33
N CYS A 207 -20.77 -3.11 3.85
CA CYS A 207 -19.60 -3.87 3.41
C CYS A 207 -19.44 -3.85 1.88
N HIS A 208 -18.31 -3.33 1.40
CA HIS A 208 -17.96 -3.24 -0.01
C HIS A 208 -16.86 -4.24 -0.37
N ARG A 209 -17.19 -5.17 -1.25
CA ARG A 209 -16.21 -6.06 -1.87
C ARG A 209 -15.48 -5.33 -2.98
N LEU A 210 -14.15 -5.25 -2.87
CA LEU A 210 -13.29 -4.75 -3.93
C LEU A 210 -12.93 -5.91 -4.86
N GLU A 211 -13.45 -5.85 -6.08
CA GLU A 211 -13.20 -6.87 -7.10
C GLU A 211 -11.81 -6.72 -7.74
N SER A 212 -11.34 -7.82 -8.34
CA SER A 212 -10.15 -7.81 -9.19
C SER A 212 -10.38 -6.97 -10.46
N LEU A 213 -9.29 -6.42 -10.99
CA LEU A 213 -9.32 -5.75 -12.29
C LEU A 213 -9.60 -6.75 -13.41
N SER A 214 -10.26 -6.27 -14.46
CA SER A 214 -10.37 -7.04 -15.71
C SER A 214 -9.01 -7.16 -16.41
N ASP A 215 -8.86 -8.17 -17.28
CA ASP A 215 -7.65 -8.35 -18.09
C ASP A 215 -7.30 -7.10 -18.90
N GLY A 216 -8.31 -6.36 -19.37
CA GLY A 216 -8.13 -5.10 -20.09
C GLY A 216 -7.54 -4.00 -19.21
N GLU A 217 -8.10 -3.79 -18.02
CA GLU A 217 -7.60 -2.82 -17.05
C GLU A 217 -6.18 -3.19 -16.55
N CYS A 218 -5.92 -4.47 -16.31
CA CYS A 218 -4.58 -4.93 -15.98
C CYS A 218 -3.60 -4.70 -17.13
N TRP A 219 -4.01 -4.91 -18.37
CA TRP A 219 -3.16 -4.66 -19.53
C TRP A 219 -2.86 -3.17 -19.68
N ASP A 220 -3.83 -2.29 -19.47
CA ASP A 220 -3.62 -0.84 -19.51
C ASP A 220 -2.65 -0.38 -18.40
N LEU A 221 -2.84 -0.87 -17.17
CA LEU A 221 -1.92 -0.63 -16.06
C LEU A 221 -0.52 -1.17 -16.34
N PHE A 222 -0.42 -2.37 -16.91
CA PHE A 222 0.86 -2.99 -17.26
C PHE A 222 1.59 -2.16 -18.31
N LYS A 223 0.90 -1.71 -19.36
CA LYS A 223 1.51 -0.93 -20.43
C LYS A 223 2.10 0.38 -19.92
N GLU A 224 1.33 1.09 -19.11
CA GLU A 224 1.75 2.38 -18.52
C GLU A 224 3.07 2.25 -17.74
N MET A 225 3.30 1.08 -17.13
CA MET A 225 4.49 0.85 -16.30
C MET A 225 5.66 0.20 -17.05
N ALA A 226 5.39 -0.80 -17.90
CA ALA A 226 6.42 -1.61 -18.55
C ALA A 226 6.97 -0.98 -19.85
N PHE A 227 6.22 -0.09 -20.49
CA PHE A 227 6.56 0.49 -21.79
C PHE A 227 6.79 2.00 -21.65
N VAL A 228 8.05 2.43 -21.80
CA VAL A 228 8.44 3.86 -21.78
C VAL A 228 8.06 4.56 -23.10
N SER A 229 7.91 3.80 -24.19
CA SER A 229 7.34 4.25 -25.45
C SER A 229 6.39 3.19 -26.00
N GLU A 230 5.38 3.62 -26.77
CA GLU A 230 4.45 2.70 -27.46
C GLU A 230 5.16 1.80 -28.50
N ALA A 231 6.42 2.10 -28.82
CA ALA A 231 7.22 1.44 -29.85
C ALA A 231 7.98 0.19 -29.35
N LYS A 232 7.54 -0.47 -28.26
CA LYS A 232 8.07 -1.81 -27.96
C LYS A 232 7.46 -2.85 -28.91
N GLU A 233 8.32 -3.78 -29.34
CA GLU A 233 8.05 -4.85 -30.29
C GLU A 233 6.75 -5.60 -29.99
N ALA A 234 5.96 -5.92 -31.02
CA ALA A 234 4.69 -6.64 -30.90
C ALA A 234 4.81 -7.97 -30.13
N ARG A 235 5.97 -8.62 -30.21
CA ARG A 235 6.29 -9.84 -29.46
C ARG A 235 6.30 -9.62 -27.94
N LEU A 236 6.93 -8.55 -27.45
CA LEU A 236 6.91 -8.19 -26.03
C LEU A 236 5.51 -7.87 -25.53
N GLN A 237 4.68 -7.25 -26.38
CA GLN A 237 3.29 -6.99 -26.02
C GLN A 237 2.48 -8.28 -25.86
N HIS A 238 2.72 -9.27 -26.73
CA HIS A 238 2.08 -10.59 -26.62
C HIS A 238 2.49 -11.28 -25.31
N ILE A 239 3.80 -11.36 -25.02
CA ILE A 239 4.31 -11.95 -23.77
C ILE A 239 3.76 -11.21 -22.55
N GLY A 240 3.73 -9.89 -22.59
CA GLY A 240 3.18 -9.06 -21.50
C GLY A 240 1.72 -9.37 -21.21
N ARG A 241 0.89 -9.62 -22.24
CA ARG A 241 -0.52 -10.00 -22.05
C ARG A 241 -0.64 -11.36 -21.37
N ASP A 242 0.22 -12.31 -21.73
CA ASP A 242 0.24 -13.62 -21.08
C ASP A 242 0.63 -13.50 -19.60
N ILE A 243 1.63 -12.69 -19.29
CA ILE A 243 2.03 -12.39 -17.91
C ILE A 243 0.88 -11.72 -17.14
N VAL A 244 0.21 -10.74 -17.75
CA VAL A 244 -0.94 -10.06 -17.12
C VAL A 244 -2.07 -11.03 -16.77
N LYS A 245 -2.39 -11.98 -17.66
CA LYS A 245 -3.39 -13.01 -17.35
C LYS A 245 -3.00 -13.84 -16.13
N LYS A 246 -1.71 -14.17 -15.99
CA LYS A 246 -1.18 -14.90 -14.82
C LYS A 246 -1.26 -14.09 -13.52
N CYS A 247 -1.35 -12.76 -13.59
CA CYS A 247 -1.57 -11.90 -12.41
C CYS A 247 -3.02 -11.94 -11.87
N LYS A 248 -3.95 -12.63 -12.55
CA LYS A 248 -5.33 -12.88 -12.08
C LYS A 248 -6.06 -11.62 -11.59
N GLY A 249 -5.90 -10.51 -12.30
CA GLY A 249 -6.58 -9.26 -11.97
C GLY A 249 -6.05 -8.51 -10.74
N VAL A 250 -4.91 -8.93 -10.15
CA VAL A 250 -4.34 -8.31 -8.93
C VAL A 250 -3.39 -7.18 -9.28
N PRO A 251 -3.69 -5.91 -8.93
CA PRO A 251 -2.86 -4.79 -9.40
C PRO A 251 -1.47 -4.77 -8.81
N LEU A 252 -1.29 -5.16 -7.55
CA LEU A 252 0.05 -5.27 -6.97
C LEU A 252 0.95 -6.24 -7.76
N ALA A 253 0.42 -7.37 -8.23
CA ALA A 253 1.15 -8.32 -9.06
C ALA A 253 1.54 -7.70 -10.41
N VAL A 254 0.56 -7.09 -11.09
CA VAL A 254 0.77 -6.40 -12.38
C VAL A 254 1.84 -5.32 -12.26
N ARG A 255 1.73 -4.42 -11.29
CA ARG A 255 2.69 -3.32 -11.09
C ARG A 255 4.10 -3.83 -10.84
N SER A 256 4.21 -4.86 -10.00
CA SER A 256 5.50 -5.43 -9.62
C SER A 256 6.23 -6.00 -10.82
N LEU A 257 5.56 -6.86 -11.61
CA LEU A 257 6.16 -7.49 -12.78
C LEU A 257 6.35 -6.50 -13.93
N ALA A 258 5.41 -5.58 -14.16
CA ALA A 258 5.56 -4.54 -15.17
C ALA A 258 6.82 -3.70 -14.93
N PHE A 259 7.10 -3.34 -13.66
CA PHE A 259 8.32 -2.62 -13.32
C PHE A 259 9.59 -3.46 -13.54
N VAL A 260 9.59 -4.73 -13.16
CA VAL A 260 10.75 -5.61 -13.40
C VAL A 260 11.04 -5.75 -14.89
N LEU A 261 10.00 -5.96 -15.68
CA LEU A 261 10.08 -6.09 -17.14
C LEU A 261 10.43 -4.78 -17.84
N LYS A 262 10.13 -3.63 -17.22
CA LYS A 262 10.62 -2.32 -17.67
C LYS A 262 12.15 -2.26 -17.70
N LEU A 263 12.81 -2.91 -16.74
CA LEU A 263 14.26 -2.95 -16.60
C LEU A 263 14.93 -4.02 -17.47
N LYS A 264 14.15 -4.80 -18.24
CA LYS A 264 14.65 -5.85 -19.12
C LYS A 264 14.68 -5.38 -20.57
N GLU A 265 15.74 -5.76 -21.27
CA GLU A 265 15.96 -5.39 -22.67
C GLU A 265 15.67 -6.57 -23.61
N GLY A 266 15.91 -7.81 -23.17
CA GLY A 266 15.76 -9.01 -23.99
C GLY A 266 14.37 -9.63 -23.95
N VAL A 267 13.92 -10.16 -25.09
CA VAL A 267 12.70 -10.97 -25.19
C VAL A 267 12.79 -12.23 -24.33
N ASP A 268 13.96 -12.88 -24.31
CA ASP A 268 14.19 -14.11 -23.54
C ASP A 268 13.96 -13.87 -22.03
N GLU A 269 14.33 -12.70 -21.49
CA GLU A 269 14.09 -12.36 -20.08
C GLU A 269 12.59 -12.21 -19.76
N TRP A 270 11.78 -11.80 -20.75
CA TRP A 270 10.31 -11.76 -20.61
C TRP A 270 9.72 -13.17 -20.67
N GLU A 271 10.24 -14.03 -21.56
CA GLU A 271 9.83 -15.42 -21.69
C GLU A 271 10.20 -16.22 -20.43
N ASP A 272 11.37 -16.00 -19.83
CA ASP A 272 11.78 -16.59 -18.55
C ASP A 272 10.78 -16.29 -17.42
N ILE A 273 10.32 -15.04 -17.32
CA ILE A 273 9.29 -14.66 -16.35
C ILE A 273 7.95 -15.31 -16.71
N ARG A 274 7.54 -15.29 -17.99
CA ARG A 274 6.28 -15.90 -18.44
C ARG A 274 6.26 -17.39 -18.14
N ASP A 275 7.33 -18.12 -18.42
CA ASP A 275 7.37 -19.58 -18.43
C ASP A 275 7.94 -20.19 -17.13
N SER A 276 8.16 -19.35 -16.11
CA SER A 276 8.68 -19.80 -14.82
C SER A 276 7.76 -20.80 -14.10
N HIS A 277 8.36 -21.86 -13.57
CA HIS A 277 7.69 -22.83 -12.70
C HIS A 277 7.08 -22.21 -11.42
N LEU A 278 7.48 -20.98 -11.05
CA LEU A 278 6.91 -20.30 -9.88
C LEU A 278 5.39 -20.06 -10.01
N TRP A 279 4.87 -19.98 -11.24
CA TRP A 279 3.44 -19.85 -11.50
C TRP A 279 2.64 -21.09 -11.05
N GLU A 280 3.27 -22.27 -11.03
CA GLU A 280 2.65 -23.55 -10.68
C GLU A 280 2.63 -23.81 -9.16
N LEU A 281 3.36 -23.02 -8.37
CA LEU A 281 3.41 -23.15 -6.91
C LEU A 281 2.07 -22.84 -6.22
N GLU A 282 1.10 -22.27 -6.94
CA GLU A 282 -0.25 -21.97 -6.44
C GLU A 282 -1.20 -23.17 -6.42
N GLU A 283 -1.00 -24.20 -7.24
CA GLU A 283 -2.00 -25.27 -7.41
C GLU A 283 -2.05 -26.28 -6.27
N LYS A 284 -1.05 -26.28 -5.36
CA LYS A 284 -0.88 -27.34 -4.35
C LYS A 284 -1.29 -26.96 -2.93
N GLN A 285 -1.71 -25.71 -2.70
CA GLN A 285 -2.19 -25.27 -1.38
C GLN A 285 -3.53 -24.58 -1.62
N ASP A 286 -4.62 -25.17 -1.12
CA ASP A 286 -6.03 -24.72 -1.18
C ASP A 286 -6.30 -23.36 -0.50
N ILE A 287 -5.37 -22.43 -0.60
CA ILE A 287 -5.40 -21.10 0.00
C ILE A 287 -5.43 -20.12 -1.16
N SER A 288 -6.63 -19.88 -1.70
CA SER A 288 -6.95 -18.87 -2.72
C SER A 288 -6.65 -17.42 -2.30
N PHE A 289 -5.96 -17.20 -1.18
CA PHE A 289 -5.76 -15.89 -0.55
C PHE A 289 -4.53 -15.14 -1.08
N ASP A 290 -3.61 -15.79 -1.79
CA ASP A 290 -2.31 -15.22 -2.18
C ASP A 290 -2.01 -15.37 -3.68
N SER A 291 -3.00 -15.11 -4.55
CA SER A 291 -2.83 -15.02 -6.02
C SER A 291 -1.76 -14.00 -6.48
N VAL A 292 -1.26 -13.20 -5.55
CA VAL A 292 -0.20 -12.21 -5.76
C VAL A 292 1.20 -12.83 -5.60
N LEU A 293 1.34 -13.93 -4.84
CA LEU A 293 2.63 -14.41 -4.33
C LEU A 293 3.63 -14.83 -5.43
N PRO A 294 3.26 -15.61 -6.47
CA PRO A 294 4.18 -15.96 -7.55
C PRO A 294 4.76 -14.74 -8.24
N SER A 295 3.92 -13.74 -8.51
CA SER A 295 4.34 -12.49 -9.16
C SER A 295 5.39 -11.76 -8.32
N LEU A 296 5.20 -11.71 -7.00
CA LEU A 296 6.15 -11.04 -6.11
C LEU A 296 7.43 -11.85 -5.92
N LYS A 297 7.35 -13.18 -5.91
CA LYS A 297 8.54 -14.05 -5.91
C LYS A 297 9.36 -13.88 -7.17
N LEU A 298 8.71 -13.83 -8.32
CA LEU A 298 9.35 -13.54 -9.60
C LEU A 298 10.03 -12.17 -9.55
N SER A 299 9.32 -11.13 -9.10
CA SER A 299 9.91 -9.81 -8.96
C SER A 299 11.15 -9.82 -8.06
N PHE A 300 11.09 -10.54 -6.93
CA PHE A 300 12.24 -10.73 -6.06
C PHE A 300 13.38 -11.50 -6.75
N GLN A 301 13.10 -12.62 -7.43
CA GLN A 301 14.10 -13.45 -8.10
C GLN A 301 14.89 -12.67 -9.15
N HIS A 302 14.24 -11.76 -9.88
CA HIS A 302 14.85 -10.95 -10.92
C HIS A 302 15.52 -9.65 -10.42
N MET A 303 15.53 -9.39 -9.10
CA MET A 303 16.35 -8.31 -8.52
C MET A 303 17.85 -8.65 -8.54
N SER A 304 18.69 -7.60 -8.57
CA SER A 304 20.12 -7.75 -8.34
C SER A 304 20.40 -8.32 -6.93
N ALA A 305 21.51 -9.04 -6.77
CA ALA A 305 21.88 -9.65 -5.50
C ALA A 305 21.95 -8.62 -4.34
N THR A 306 22.50 -7.44 -4.62
CA THR A 306 22.58 -6.37 -3.63
C THR A 306 21.20 -5.81 -3.28
N LEU A 307 20.33 -5.60 -4.26
CA LEU A 307 18.97 -5.12 -4.02
C LEU A 307 18.17 -6.11 -3.16
N LYS A 308 18.35 -7.43 -3.38
CA LYS A 308 17.76 -8.46 -2.52
C LYS A 308 18.19 -8.31 -1.06
N LEU A 309 19.47 -8.05 -0.78
CA LEU A 309 19.96 -7.84 0.59
C LEU A 309 19.34 -6.60 1.23
N CYS A 310 19.36 -5.48 0.50
CA CYS A 310 18.72 -4.23 0.93
C CYS A 310 17.23 -4.45 1.23
N PHE A 311 16.53 -5.17 0.35
CA PHE A 311 15.12 -5.49 0.52
C PHE A 311 14.86 -6.47 1.65
N VAL A 312 15.70 -7.47 1.91
CA VAL A 312 15.52 -8.38 3.06
C VAL A 312 15.74 -7.65 4.38
N TYR A 313 16.70 -6.73 4.46
CA TYR A 313 17.00 -5.96 5.66
C TYR A 313 15.82 -5.15 6.18
N CYS A 314 15.00 -4.64 5.27
CA CYS A 314 13.72 -4.03 5.55
C CYS A 314 12.81 -4.83 6.51
N SER A 315 12.93 -6.16 6.55
CA SER A 315 12.13 -7.01 7.45
C SER A 315 12.46 -6.83 8.94
N VAL A 316 13.55 -6.12 9.27
CA VAL A 316 13.91 -5.74 10.64
C VAL A 316 12.91 -4.73 11.21
N PHE A 317 12.28 -3.91 10.37
CA PHE A 317 11.32 -2.92 10.80
C PHE A 317 9.93 -3.55 11.02
N PRO A 318 9.20 -3.16 12.08
CA PRO A 318 7.84 -3.64 12.30
C PRO A 318 6.92 -3.32 11.12
N LYS A 319 5.96 -4.23 10.84
CA LYS A 319 4.96 -3.99 9.79
C LYS A 319 4.23 -2.67 10.03
N GLY A 320 4.12 -1.87 8.96
CA GLY A 320 3.43 -0.58 8.99
C GLY A 320 4.20 0.55 9.67
N SER A 321 5.45 0.34 10.12
CA SER A 321 6.29 1.42 10.60
C SER A 321 6.69 2.36 9.48
N TYR A 322 6.85 3.63 9.82
CA TYR A 322 7.45 4.64 8.96
C TYR A 322 8.96 4.54 9.02
N ILE A 323 9.60 4.53 7.85
CA ILE A 323 11.05 4.41 7.75
C ILE A 323 11.59 5.60 7.01
N ASP A 324 12.51 6.29 7.66
CA ASP A 324 13.25 7.39 7.06
C ASP A 324 14.12 6.87 5.92
N LYS A 325 13.89 7.41 4.72
CA LYS A 325 14.58 6.98 3.50
C LYS A 325 16.11 7.13 3.60
N ASP A 326 16.58 8.28 4.07
CA ASP A 326 18.00 8.60 4.09
C ASP A 326 18.71 7.75 5.15
N LEU A 327 18.07 7.55 6.32
CA LEU A 327 18.56 6.66 7.36
C LEU A 327 18.62 5.20 6.89
N LEU A 328 17.62 4.73 6.13
CA LEU A 328 17.63 3.39 5.56
C LEU A 328 18.82 3.19 4.61
N ILE A 329 19.08 4.17 3.75
CA ILE A 329 20.22 4.15 2.83
C ILE A 329 21.54 4.12 3.62
N GLN A 330 21.68 4.97 4.64
CA GLN A 330 22.86 4.97 5.52
C GLN A 330 23.09 3.62 6.20
N GLN A 331 22.02 2.95 6.66
CA GLN A 331 22.11 1.61 7.24
C GLN A 331 22.57 0.57 6.22
N TRP A 332 22.06 0.60 4.99
CA TRP A 332 22.53 -0.30 3.92
C TRP A 332 24.00 -0.11 3.56
N ILE A 333 24.49 1.14 3.59
CA ILE A 333 25.91 1.46 3.38
C ILE A 333 26.76 0.95 4.55
N ALA A 334 26.35 1.24 5.79
CA ALA A 334 27.07 0.83 6.99
C ALA A 334 27.18 -0.71 7.14
N LEU A 335 26.14 -1.44 6.73
CA LEU A 335 26.15 -2.91 6.70
C LEU A 335 26.98 -3.49 5.54
N GLY A 336 27.51 -2.64 4.66
CA GLY A 336 28.33 -3.04 3.52
C GLY A 336 27.55 -3.70 2.39
N PHE A 337 26.21 -3.55 2.35
CA PHE A 337 25.41 -4.04 1.23
C PHE A 337 25.72 -3.20 -0.02
N ILE A 338 25.75 -1.87 0.14
CA ILE A 338 26.16 -0.93 -0.91
C ILE A 338 27.66 -0.69 -0.76
N ARG A 339 28.44 -1.16 -1.74
CA ARG A 339 29.90 -0.99 -1.73
C ARG A 339 30.29 0.47 -2.00
N LEU A 340 31.31 0.91 -1.27
CA LEU A 340 32.02 2.15 -1.53
C LEU A 340 32.95 1.92 -2.74
N ASN A 341 32.70 2.63 -3.84
CA ASN A 341 33.59 2.66 -4.99
C ASN A 341 34.06 4.11 -5.17
N GLU A 342 35.34 4.31 -5.50
CA GLU A 342 35.95 5.64 -5.65
C GLU A 342 35.26 6.54 -6.68
N SER A 343 34.56 5.95 -7.65
CA SER A 343 33.90 6.64 -8.77
C SER A 343 32.40 6.86 -8.61
N PHE A 344 31.75 6.34 -7.56
CA PHE A 344 30.29 6.39 -7.44
C PHE A 344 29.82 6.60 -6.00
N HIS A 345 29.05 7.67 -5.78
CA HIS A 345 28.44 7.97 -4.49
C HIS A 345 27.48 6.84 -4.06
N PRO A 346 27.74 6.13 -2.96
CA PRO A 346 26.92 5.01 -2.50
C PRO A 346 25.47 5.43 -2.19
N GLU A 347 25.25 6.69 -1.80
CA GLU A 347 23.93 7.26 -1.56
C GLU A 347 23.09 7.27 -2.83
N ARG A 348 23.67 7.64 -3.98
CA ARG A 348 22.97 7.62 -5.28
C ARG A 348 22.50 6.20 -5.62
N ARG A 349 23.31 5.19 -5.31
CA ARG A 349 22.92 3.78 -5.51
C ARG A 349 21.82 3.36 -4.56
N GLY A 350 21.86 3.83 -3.32
CA GLY A 350 20.79 3.67 -2.35
C GLY A 350 19.47 4.25 -2.85
N GLU A 351 19.50 5.46 -3.41
CA GLU A 351 18.32 6.11 -4.02
C GLU A 351 17.77 5.30 -5.20
N GLU A 352 18.64 4.80 -6.07
CA GLU A 352 18.23 3.91 -7.18
C GLU A 352 17.54 2.64 -6.66
N TYR A 353 18.05 2.03 -5.59
CA TYR A 353 17.42 0.87 -4.97
C TYR A 353 16.08 1.20 -4.32
N VAL A 354 15.96 2.32 -3.61
CA VAL A 354 14.67 2.80 -3.10
C VAL A 354 13.68 2.99 -4.25
N LYS A 355 14.10 3.66 -5.34
CA LYS A 355 13.26 3.87 -6.53
C LYS A 355 12.80 2.54 -7.15
N GLN A 356 13.68 1.55 -7.23
CA GLN A 356 13.32 0.23 -7.74
C GLN A 356 12.30 -0.48 -6.84
N LEU A 357 12.49 -0.45 -5.52
CA LEU A 357 11.54 -1.04 -4.57
C LEU A 357 10.18 -0.32 -4.57
N LEU A 358 10.17 1.00 -4.75
CA LEU A 358 8.95 1.78 -4.95
C LEU A 358 8.26 1.40 -6.26
N GLY A 359 9.02 1.27 -7.35
CA GLY A 359 8.52 0.85 -8.66
C GLY A 359 7.87 -0.52 -8.64
N MET A 360 8.49 -1.49 -7.94
CA MET A 360 7.93 -2.82 -7.70
C MET A 360 6.77 -2.83 -6.70
N SER A 361 6.39 -1.68 -6.12
CA SER A 361 5.37 -1.52 -5.08
C SER A 361 5.67 -2.30 -3.80
N PHE A 362 6.96 -2.58 -3.54
CA PHE A 362 7.46 -3.23 -2.32
C PHE A 362 7.61 -2.22 -1.19
N LEU A 363 7.81 -0.96 -1.56
CA LEU A 363 7.74 0.22 -0.72
C LEU A 363 6.60 1.13 -1.18
N GLN A 364 6.06 1.90 -0.23
CA GLN A 364 5.13 2.99 -0.52
C GLN A 364 5.62 4.28 0.12
N ILE A 365 5.44 5.40 -0.58
CA ILE A 365 5.68 6.73 -0.04
C ILE A 365 4.54 7.11 0.88
N SER A 366 4.88 7.59 2.07
CA SER A 366 3.98 8.35 2.94
C SER A 366 4.53 9.75 3.11
N THR A 367 3.73 10.75 2.75
CA THR A 367 3.99 12.16 3.05
C THR A 367 3.31 12.51 4.36
N THR A 368 4.08 12.74 5.42
CA THR A 368 3.56 13.43 6.62
C THR A 368 3.94 14.90 6.52
N GLN A 369 2.96 15.79 6.57
CA GLN A 369 3.24 17.16 6.97
C GLN A 369 3.70 17.10 8.43
N THR A 370 4.94 17.46 8.72
CA THR A 370 5.34 17.76 10.10
C THR A 370 4.72 19.12 10.44
N PRO A 371 3.80 19.23 11.40
CA PRO A 371 3.53 20.53 11.98
C PRO A 371 4.76 20.94 12.79
N VAL A 372 5.01 22.26 12.84
CA VAL A 372 5.91 23.01 13.75
C VAL A 372 7.11 23.73 13.10
N SER A 373 6.87 25.03 12.87
CA SER A 373 7.70 26.21 13.22
C SER A 373 9.07 26.48 12.60
N HIS A 374 9.37 26.05 11.37
CA HIS A 374 10.43 26.69 10.57
C HIS A 374 10.00 26.84 9.09
N PRO A 375 10.35 27.95 8.39
CA PRO A 375 9.75 28.31 7.10
C PRO A 375 10.28 27.51 5.89
N VAL A 376 10.79 26.30 6.11
CA VAL A 376 11.22 25.40 5.03
C VAL A 376 10.58 24.04 5.29
N GLY A 377 9.49 23.75 4.59
CA GLY A 377 8.81 22.46 4.66
C GLY A 377 9.69 21.37 4.08
N PHE A 378 10.38 20.61 4.93
CA PHE A 378 11.05 19.38 4.52
C PHE A 378 10.02 18.26 4.47
N TYR A 379 9.61 17.87 3.27
CA TYR A 379 8.84 16.64 3.07
C TYR A 379 9.76 15.46 3.38
N LYS A 380 9.60 14.86 4.57
CA LYS A 380 10.28 13.59 4.86
C LYS A 380 9.47 12.45 4.26
N TYR A 381 10.07 11.74 3.32
CA TYR A 381 9.48 10.54 2.73
C TYR A 381 9.65 9.39 3.70
N PHE A 382 8.54 8.87 4.20
CA PHE A 382 8.55 7.62 4.94
C PHE A 382 8.15 6.46 4.07
N LEU A 383 8.88 5.36 4.19
CA LEU A 383 8.62 4.13 3.45
C LEU A 383 7.73 3.21 4.31
N LYS A 384 6.62 2.72 3.74
CA LYS A 384 5.77 1.66 4.35
C LYS A 384 6.05 0.33 3.64
N PHE A 385 6.34 -0.72 4.41
CA PHE A 385 6.59 -2.05 3.85
C PHE A 385 5.31 -2.78 3.44
N SER A 386 5.40 -3.47 2.30
CA SER A 386 4.40 -4.42 1.84
C SER A 386 4.57 -5.80 2.52
N PHE A 387 3.48 -6.58 2.57
CA PHE A 387 3.32 -7.92 3.17
C PHE A 387 4.37 -8.98 2.74
N ILE A 388 5.11 -8.66 1.69
CA ILE A 388 6.02 -9.50 0.91
C ILE A 388 7.19 -10.01 1.75
N LEU A 389 7.69 -9.21 2.69
CA LEU A 389 8.79 -9.61 3.57
C LEU A 389 8.40 -10.72 4.55
N PHE A 390 7.13 -10.83 4.92
CA PHE A 390 6.68 -11.92 5.80
C PHE A 390 6.67 -13.26 5.05
N LEU A 391 6.15 -13.27 3.82
CA LEU A 391 6.15 -14.46 2.96
C LEU A 391 7.58 -14.87 2.57
N ILE A 392 8.43 -13.88 2.30
CA ILE A 392 9.85 -14.09 2.01
C ILE A 392 10.61 -14.53 3.27
N LYS A 393 10.32 -14.02 4.47
CA LYS A 393 10.94 -14.49 5.72
C LYS A 393 10.57 -15.95 6.03
N TYR A 394 9.32 -16.33 5.84
CA TYR A 394 8.88 -17.72 6.04
C TYR A 394 9.45 -18.70 4.99
N GLN A 395 9.68 -18.25 3.75
CA GLN A 395 10.15 -19.13 2.68
C GLN A 395 11.67 -19.06 2.37
N ILE A 396 12.36 -17.95 2.61
CA ILE A 396 13.83 -17.87 2.47
C ILE A 396 14.54 -18.62 3.60
N VAL A 397 14.03 -18.52 4.83
CA VAL A 397 14.58 -19.27 5.99
C VAL A 397 14.47 -20.78 5.79
N THR A 398 13.44 -21.24 5.07
CA THR A 398 13.24 -22.67 4.76
C THR A 398 14.00 -23.16 3.53
N TYR A 399 14.36 -22.28 2.57
CA TYR A 399 15.08 -22.69 1.34
C TYR A 399 16.61 -22.51 1.37
N HIS A 400 17.15 -21.60 2.18
CA HIS A 400 18.59 -21.34 2.24
C HIS A 400 19.17 -21.60 3.64
N ASN A 401 19.29 -22.87 3.99
CA ASN A 401 20.28 -23.32 4.97
C ASN A 401 21.29 -24.20 4.24
N PRO A 402 22.37 -23.60 3.70
CA PRO A 402 23.69 -23.96 4.21
C PRO A 402 24.72 -22.82 4.06
N VAL A 403 24.66 -21.73 4.85
CA VAL A 403 25.90 -20.96 5.15
C VAL A 403 25.86 -20.37 6.57
N PRO A 404 26.32 -21.11 7.59
CA PRO A 404 26.37 -20.62 8.98
C PRO A 404 27.45 -19.56 9.26
N ASN A 405 28.42 -19.36 8.35
CA ASN A 405 29.73 -18.79 8.74
C ASN A 405 30.06 -17.38 8.26
N LEU A 406 29.22 -16.70 7.47
CA LEU A 406 29.49 -15.31 7.06
C LEU A 406 29.01 -14.25 8.07
N TRP A 407 28.13 -14.61 9.01
CA TRP A 407 27.52 -13.69 9.98
C TRP A 407 28.22 -13.65 11.35
N LYS A 408 29.05 -14.66 11.68
CA LYS A 408 29.74 -14.74 12.99
C LYS A 408 30.95 -13.81 13.11
N GLN A 409 31.58 -13.40 12.00
CA GLN A 409 32.91 -12.77 12.06
C GLN A 409 32.94 -11.24 11.94
N LYS A 410 31.81 -10.56 11.63
CA LYS A 410 31.82 -9.10 11.39
C LYS A 410 30.97 -8.23 12.31
N ASN A 411 30.26 -8.79 13.30
CA ASN A 411 29.26 -8.04 14.05
C ASN A 411 29.52 -7.89 15.56
N GLN A 412 30.74 -7.49 15.93
CA GLN A 412 30.98 -6.97 17.29
C GLN A 412 30.37 -5.57 17.48
N TYR A 413 30.09 -4.84 16.39
CA TYR A 413 29.47 -3.51 16.40
C TYR A 413 27.93 -3.50 16.34
N VAL A 414 27.27 -4.57 15.85
CA VAL A 414 25.79 -4.63 15.78
C VAL A 414 25.18 -4.94 17.15
N ASN A 415 25.94 -5.62 18.03
CA ASN A 415 25.52 -5.96 19.39
C ASN A 415 25.39 -4.74 20.33
N SER A 416 25.98 -3.58 20.00
CA SER A 416 25.86 -2.37 20.83
C SER A 416 24.72 -1.43 20.41
N ILE A 417 24.14 -1.63 19.21
CA ILE A 417 23.11 -0.73 18.64
C ILE A 417 21.71 -1.37 18.65
N CYS A 418 21.63 -2.71 18.69
CA CYS A 418 20.35 -3.42 18.67
C CYS A 418 19.82 -3.72 20.08
N ASN A 419 18.53 -3.44 20.27
CA ASN A 419 17.74 -3.80 21.45
C ASN A 419 17.93 -5.30 21.79
N PRO A 420 18.14 -5.69 23.07
CA PRO A 420 18.41 -7.08 23.48
C PRO A 420 17.36 -8.10 23.02
N SER A 421 16.17 -7.66 22.63
CA SER A 421 15.13 -8.49 22.02
C SER A 421 15.51 -9.09 20.65
N VAL A 422 16.51 -8.52 19.96
CA VAL A 422 17.03 -9.01 18.66
C VAL A 422 18.05 -10.14 18.85
N VAL A 423 18.76 -10.15 20.00
CA VAL A 423 19.75 -11.19 20.35
C VAL A 423 19.04 -12.51 20.71
N ILE A 424 17.85 -12.43 21.30
CA ILE A 424 17.05 -13.61 21.70
C ILE A 424 16.54 -14.41 20.49
N ILE A 425 16.34 -13.75 19.34
CA ILE A 425 15.95 -14.44 18.09
C ILE A 425 17.08 -15.33 17.56
N TYR A 426 18.34 -15.00 17.85
CA TYR A 426 19.50 -15.82 17.47
C TYR A 426 19.67 -17.06 18.36
N GLU A 427 19.39 -16.97 19.66
CA GLU A 427 19.53 -18.12 20.58
C GLU A 427 18.42 -19.16 20.40
N TYR A 428 17.16 -18.75 20.21
CA TYR A 428 16.06 -19.70 19.99
C TYR A 428 16.16 -20.43 18.65
N ALA A 429 16.66 -19.77 17.60
CA ALA A 429 16.87 -20.40 16.30
C ALA A 429 18.07 -21.37 16.29
N SER A 430 19.08 -21.14 17.12
CA SER A 430 20.24 -22.02 17.25
C SER A 430 19.96 -23.26 18.10
N LEU A 431 19.10 -23.15 19.14
CA LEU A 431 18.75 -24.28 20.02
C LEU A 431 17.82 -25.29 19.34
N ALA A 432 16.88 -24.84 18.50
CA ALA A 432 15.99 -25.73 17.74
C ALA A 432 16.73 -26.56 16.66
N ALA A 433 17.95 -26.18 16.27
CA ALA A 433 18.76 -26.92 15.30
C ALA A 433 19.61 -28.04 15.93
N THR A 434 19.79 -28.04 17.25
CA THR A 434 20.62 -29.04 17.97
C THR A 434 19.83 -30.20 18.56
N GLU A 435 18.50 -30.12 18.69
CA GLU A 435 17.69 -31.21 19.26
C GLU A 435 17.19 -32.25 18.24
N HIS A 436 17.46 -32.08 16.94
CA HIS A 436 17.10 -33.07 15.91
C HIS A 436 18.26 -33.92 15.37
N TYR A 437 19.45 -33.83 15.98
CA TYR A 437 20.56 -34.76 15.75
C TYR A 437 21.03 -35.40 17.06
N SER A 438 20.12 -36.11 17.73
CA SER A 438 20.46 -37.15 18.71
C SER A 438 19.31 -38.14 18.90
N MET A 439 19.04 -38.93 17.85
CA MET A 439 18.66 -40.34 17.97
C MET A 439 18.88 -41.06 16.65
#